data_AF-W7UFZ0-F1
#
_entry.id   AF-W7UFZ0-F1
#
_cell.length_a   1.000
_cell.length_b   1.000
_cell.length_c   1.000
_cell.angle_alpha   90.00
_cell.angle_beta   90.00
_cell.angle_gamma   90.00
#
_symmetry.space_group_name_H-M   'P 1'
#
loop_
_entity.id
_entity.type
_entity.pdbx_description
1 polymer ?
#
loop_
_entity_poly.entity_id
_entity_poly.type
_entity_poly.pdbx_seq_one_letter_code
_entity_poly.pdbx_strand_id
1 'polypeptide(L)' 'MRTKTPDPSTVRSTVIRLRVTEAEVELFKRKAREAGCKSVSEYIRVRCIDGIGTMLENNTKE' A
#
# COMPACT_ATOMS: atom_id res chain seq x y z
N MET A 1 30.67 13.18 -12.27
CA MET A 1 29.74 12.52 -11.32
C MET A 1 28.83 11.59 -12.11
N ARG A 2 28.87 10.27 -11.87
CA ARG A 2 28.08 9.28 -12.60
C ARG A 2 26.74 9.08 -11.88
N THR A 3 25.65 9.65 -12.41
CA THR A 3 24.30 9.39 -11.94
C THR A 3 23.96 7.92 -12.20
N LYS A 4 23.84 7.12 -11.14
CA LYS A 4 23.28 5.76 -11.23
C LYS A 4 21.82 5.92 -11.67
N THR A 5 21.52 5.60 -12.93
CA THR A 5 20.16 5.39 -13.39
C THR A 5 19.56 4.26 -12.54
N PRO A 6 18.47 4.51 -11.79
CA PRO A 6 17.82 3.46 -11.01
C PRO A 6 17.34 2.37 -11.96
N ASP A 7 17.64 1.12 -11.63
CA ASP A 7 17.26 -0.05 -12.41
C ASP A 7 15.73 -0.14 -12.49
N PRO A 8 15.12 -0.15 -13.68
CA PRO A 8 13.66 -0.15 -13.84
C PRO A 8 12.98 -1.39 -13.23
N SER A 9 13.72 -2.48 -12.97
CA SER A 9 13.21 -3.66 -12.26
C SER A 9 12.93 -3.41 -10.78
N THR A 10 13.51 -2.37 -10.18
CA THR A 10 13.26 -1.99 -8.77
C THR A 10 12.13 -0.98 -8.59
N VAL A 11 11.64 -0.39 -9.68
CA VAL A 11 10.47 0.49 -9.64
C VAL A 11 9.23 -0.38 -9.74
N ARG A 12 8.55 -0.64 -8.61
CA ARG A 12 7.19 -1.20 -8.61
C ARG A 12 6.32 -0.27 -9.47
N SER A 13 6.15 -0.64 -10.74
CA SER A 13 5.72 0.26 -11.82
C SER A 13 4.24 0.68 -11.75
N THR A 14 3.51 0.18 -10.75
CA THR A 14 2.09 0.51 -10.56
C THR A 14 1.93 1.56 -9.47
N VAL A 15 1.68 2.79 -9.89
CA VAL A 15 1.32 3.90 -9.00
C VAL A 15 -0.19 3.90 -8.79
N ILE A 16 -0.63 3.75 -7.54
CA ILE A 16 -2.06 3.83 -7.19
C ILE A 16 -2.34 5.22 -6.63
N ARG A 17 -3.27 5.94 -7.26
CA ARG A 17 -3.77 7.24 -6.79
C ARG A 17 -5.20 7.08 -6.30
N LEU A 18 -5.42 7.32 -5.02
CA LEU A 18 -6.74 7.27 -4.38
C LEU A 18 -7.17 8.69 -4.05
N ARG A 19 -8.39 9.05 -4.44
CA ARG A 19 -9.05 10.27 -3.96
C ARG A 19 -9.79 9.92 -2.68
N VAL A 20 -9.55 10.70 -1.65
CA VAL A 20 -10.11 10.52 -0.32
C VAL A 20 -10.47 11.88 0.24
N THR A 21 -11.46 11.91 1.10
CA THR A 21 -11.83 13.09 1.88
C THR A 21 -10.81 13.35 2.99
N GLU A 22 -10.84 14.55 3.58
CA GLU A 22 -9.95 14.91 4.68
C GLU A 22 -10.14 14.00 5.91
N ALA A 23 -11.38 13.68 6.25
CA ALA A 23 -11.71 12.76 7.35
C ALA A 23 -11.14 11.34 7.13
N GLU A 24 -11.21 10.84 5.89
CA GLU A 24 -10.63 9.53 5.55
C GLU A 24 -9.11 9.54 5.63
N VAL A 25 -8.45 10.64 5.22
CA VAL A 25 -6.99 10.80 5.35
C VAL A 25 -6.56 10.69 6.81
N GLU A 26 -7.26 11.36 7.73
CA GLU A 26 -6.96 11.25 9.15
C GLU A 26 -7.15 9.84 9.69
N LEU A 27 -8.23 9.18 9.28
CA LEU A 27 -8.50 7.79 9.64
C LEU A 27 -7.37 6.86 9.16
N PHE A 28 -6.91 7.02 7.92
CA PHE A 28 -5.79 6.24 7.39
C PHE A 28 -4.49 6.49 8.17
N LYS A 29 -4.20 7.75 8.51
CA LYS A 29 -3.01 8.09 9.32
C LYS A 29 -3.06 7.43 10.69
N ARG A 30 -4.22 7.46 11.36
CA ARG A 30 -4.41 6.84 12.68
C ARG A 30 -4.21 5.32 12.60
N LYS A 31 -4.92 4.64 11.67
CA LYS A 31 -4.82 3.19 11.49
C LYS A 31 -3.41 2.73 11.09
N ALA A 32 -2.72 3.51 10.24
CA ALA A 32 -1.33 3.22 9.88
C ALA A 32 -0.41 3.25 11.11
N ARG A 33 -0.59 4.24 12.01
CA ARG A 33 0.18 4.33 13.26
C ARG A 33 -0.13 3.18 14.21
N GLU A 34 -1.41 2.87 14.40
CA GLU A 34 -1.86 1.76 15.25
C GLU A 34 -1.33 0.40 14.76
N ALA A 35 -1.22 0.23 13.44
CA ALA A 35 -0.64 -0.96 12.82
C ALA A 35 0.89 -0.98 12.80
N GLY A 36 1.56 0.07 13.31
CA GLY A 36 3.02 0.18 13.30
C GLY A 36 3.63 0.41 11.91
N CYS A 37 2.84 0.85 10.93
CA CYS A 37 3.33 1.16 9.58
C CYS A 37 4.01 2.54 9.55
N LYS A 38 5.07 2.67 8.75
CA LYS A 38 5.84 3.93 8.61
C LYS A 38 5.10 4.98 7.78
N SER A 39 4.16 4.56 6.94
CA SER A 39 3.36 5.45 6.10
C SER A 39 1.98 4.88 5.78
N VAL A 40 1.05 5.76 5.39
CA VAL A 40 -0.27 5.36 4.87
C VAL A 40 -0.14 4.47 3.64
N SER A 41 0.81 4.75 2.74
CA SER A 41 1.03 3.91 1.55
C SER A 41 1.51 2.50 1.90
N GLU A 42 2.34 2.35 2.93
CA GLU A 42 2.73 1.04 3.44
C GLU A 42 1.54 0.31 4.05
N TYR A 43 0.75 1.00 4.86
CA TYR A 43 -0.48 0.46 5.44
C TYR A 43 -1.46 -0.06 4.36
N ILE A 44 -1.73 0.75 3.33
CA ILE A 44 -2.62 0.36 2.22
C ILE A 44 -2.07 -0.85 1.48
N ARG A 45 -0.77 -0.90 1.18
CA ARG A 45 -0.17 -2.05 0.49
C ARG A 45 -0.30 -3.34 1.31
N VAL A 46 0.11 -3.31 2.57
CA VAL A 46 0.16 -4.50 3.43
C VAL A 46 -1.24 -4.98 3.82
N ARG A 47 -2.15 -4.08 4.17
CA ARG A 47 -3.44 -4.45 4.78
C ARG A 47 -4.60 -4.41 3.79
N CYS A 48 -4.54 -3.58 2.76
CA CYS A 48 -5.63 -3.42 1.82
C CYS A 48 -5.37 -4.05 0.45
N ILE A 49 -4.12 -4.30 0.04
CA ILE A 49 -3.82 -4.92 -1.26
C ILE A 49 -3.35 -6.35 -1.06
N ASP A 50 -2.29 -6.56 -0.27
CA ASP A 50 -1.80 -7.91 0.03
C ASP A 50 -2.82 -8.70 0.85
N GLY A 51 -3.57 -8.02 1.74
CA GLY A 51 -4.70 -8.61 2.47
C GLY A 51 -5.90 -9.00 1.60
N ILE A 52 -6.06 -8.41 0.40
CA ILE A 52 -7.08 -8.85 -0.57
C ILE A 52 -6.65 -10.17 -1.23
N GLY A 53 -5.36 -10.33 -1.52
CA GLY A 53 -4.81 -11.57 -2.06
C GLY A 53 -5.11 -12.76 -1.15
N THR A 54 -4.88 -12.63 0.15
CA THR A 54 -5.14 -13.70 1.13
C THR A 54 -6.64 -13.96 1.36
N MET A 55 -7.50 -12.96 1.26
CA MET A 55 -8.96 -13.18 1.37
C MET A 55 -9.58 -13.79 0.11
N LEU A 56 -9.10 -13.46 -1.09
CA LEU A 56 -9.53 -14.10 -2.34
C LEU A 56 -9.10 -15.56 -2.42
N GLU A 57 -7.89 -15.89 -1.97
CA GLU A 57 -7.39 -17.26 -1.94
C GLU A 57 -8.23 -18.18 -1.04
N ASN A 58 -8.75 -17.63 0.06
CA ASN A 58 -9.63 -18.37 0.97
C ASN A 58 -11.07 -18.56 0.45
N ASN A 59 -11.56 -17.69 -0.44
CA ASN A 59 -12.90 -17.82 -1.04
C ASN A 59 -12.93 -18.72 -2.29
N THR A 60 -11.78 -19.19 -2.78
CA THR A 60 -11.70 -20.05 -3.99
C THR A 60 -11.59 -21.55 -3.63
N LYS A 61 -11.66 -21.89 -2.34
CA LYS A 61 -11.57 -23.27 -1.81
C LYS A 61 -12.89 -23.78 -1.20
N GLU A 62 -14.03 -23.17 -1.53
CA GLU A 62 -15.37 -23.71 -1.22
C GLU A 62 -16.06 -24.26 -2.47
#